data_AF-A0A3C0FNG2-F1
#
_entry.id   AF-A0A3C0FNG2-F1
#
_cell.length_a   1.000
_cell.length_b   1.000
_cell.length_c   1.000
_cell.angle_alpha   90.00
_cell.angle_beta   90.00
_cell.angle_gamma   90.00
#
_symmetry.space_group_name_H-M   'P 1'
#
loop_
_entity.id
_entity.type
_entity.pdbx_description
1 polymer ?
#
loop_
_entity_poly.entity_id
_entity_poly.type
_entity_poly.pdbx_seq_one_letter_code
_entity_poly.pdbx_strand_id
1 'polypeptide(L)'
;QYQRQAMDALQQGIGEISRALEGLSQMAPMLEELDGSGRRDPLGRPVGGSNGPTIIPDVNTLERAWRILQELRRRSGDPDRPQIEQEYIDRLLKRF
;
A
#
# COMPACT_ATOMS: atom_id res chain seq x y z
N GLN A 1 0.85 -11.32 25.44
CA GLN A 1 -0.28 -10.40 25.25
C GLN A 1 0.00 -9.28 24.23
N TYR A 2 1.26 -8.97 23.92
CA TYR A 2 1.65 -7.97 22.92
C TYR A 2 1.17 -8.21 21.48
N GLN A 3 0.96 -9.47 21.08
CA GLN A 3 0.52 -9.80 19.73
C GLN A 3 -0.89 -9.27 19.41
N ARG A 4 -1.81 -9.23 20.38
CA ARG A 4 -3.18 -8.69 20.14
C ARG A 4 -3.16 -7.16 20.00
N GLN A 5 -2.41 -6.47 20.86
CA GLN A 5 -2.26 -5.01 20.79
C GLN A 5 -1.63 -4.54 19.47
N ALA A 6 -0.66 -5.29 18.92
CA ALA A 6 -0.07 -4.95 17.63
C ALA A 6 -1.06 -5.12 16.46
N MET A 7 -1.93 -6.14 16.51
CA MET A 7 -2.96 -6.34 15.49
C MET A 7 -4.07 -5.29 15.60
N ASP A 8 -4.48 -4.93 16.81
CA ASP A 8 -5.50 -3.90 17.04
C ASP A 8 -5.04 -2.53 16.55
N ALA A 9 -3.80 -2.14 16.87
CA ALA A 9 -3.21 -0.89 16.38
C ALA A 9 -3.13 -0.85 14.84
N LEU A 10 -2.90 -2.01 14.22
CA LEU A 10 -2.87 -2.13 12.77
C LEU A 10 -4.24 -2.05 12.11
N GLN A 11 -5.25 -2.72 12.67
CA GLN A 11 -6.62 -2.60 12.20
C GLN A 11 -7.13 -1.16 12.31
N GLN A 12 -6.77 -0.48 13.40
CA GLN A 12 -7.08 0.95 13.57
C GLN A 12 -6.40 1.79 12.49
N GLY A 13 -5.11 1.58 12.23
CA GLY A 13 -4.38 2.28 11.17
C GLY A 13 -4.93 2.04 9.76
N ILE A 14 -5.31 0.80 9.43
CA ILE A 14 -5.96 0.47 8.14
C ILE A 14 -7.32 1.16 8.03
N GLY A 15 -8.09 1.22 9.12
CA GLY A 15 -9.37 1.93 9.15
C GLY A 15 -9.21 3.44 8.91
N GLU A 16 -8.17 4.06 9.46
CA GLU A 16 -7.84 5.47 9.20
C GLU A 16 -7.40 5.71 7.75
N ILE A 17 -6.53 4.86 7.21
CA ILE A 17 -6.09 4.94 5.81
C ILE A 17 -7.29 4.78 4.87
N SER A 18 -8.19 3.83 5.14
CA SER A 18 -9.37 3.57 4.31
C SER A 18 -10.31 4.77 4.28
N ARG A 19 -10.58 5.42 5.42
CA ARG A 19 -11.38 6.65 5.49
C ARG A 19 -10.70 7.81 4.76
N ALA A 20 -9.37 7.94 4.89
CA ALA A 20 -8.61 8.96 4.17
C ALA A 20 -8.71 8.75 2.65
N LEU A 21 -8.63 7.49 2.21
CA LEU A 21 -8.74 7.10 0.82
C LEU A 21 -10.15 7.35 0.25
N GLU A 22 -11.19 7.03 1.02
CA GLU A 22 -12.59 7.31 0.66
C GLU A 22 -12.83 8.82 0.52
N GLY A 23 -12.27 9.64 1.41
CA GLY A 23 -12.33 11.10 1.28
C GLY A 23 -11.64 11.59 0.01
N LEU A 24 -10.48 11.01 -0.31
CA LEU A 24 -9.74 11.33 -1.53
C LEU A 24 -10.49 10.90 -2.81
N SER A 25 -11.15 9.74 -2.76
CA SER A 25 -12.00 9.22 -3.85
C SER A 25 -13.22 10.10 -4.10
N GLN A 26 -13.84 10.63 -3.03
CA GLN A 26 -14.95 11.60 -3.14
C GLN A 26 -14.50 12.95 -3.69
N MET A 27 -13.25 13.34 -3.44
CA MET A 27 -12.65 14.57 -3.97
C MET A 27 -12.00 14.39 -5.35
N ALA A 28 -11.79 13.15 -5.81
CA ALA A 28 -11.22 12.82 -7.12
C ALA A 28 -11.90 13.54 -8.30
N PRO A 29 -13.24 13.57 -8.43
CA PRO A 29 -13.89 14.30 -9.52
C PRO A 29 -13.69 15.82 -9.43
N MET A 30 -13.57 16.39 -8.23
CA MET A 30 -13.29 17.82 -8.03
C MET A 30 -11.82 18.16 -8.34
N LEU A 31 -10.88 17.25 -8.04
CA LEU A 31 -9.46 17.36 -8.40
C LEU A 31 -9.25 17.24 -9.92
N GLU A 32 -10.01 16.39 -10.59
CA GLU A 32 -9.99 16.20 -12.05
C GLU A 32 -10.53 17.44 -12.79
N GLU A 33 -11.53 18.13 -12.21
CA GLU A 33 -12.05 19.40 -12.74
C GLU A 33 -11.05 20.57 -12.61
N LEU A 34 -10.16 20.53 -11.60
CA LEU A 34 -9.09 21.51 -11.41
C LEU A 34 -7.90 21.29 -12.38
N ASP A 35 -7.63 20.07 -12.83
CA ASP A 35 -6.57 19.75 -13.82
C ASP A 35 -6.99 20.10 -15.27
N GLY A 36 -8.30 20.14 -15.54
CA GLY A 36 -8.86 20.38 -16.88
C GLY A 36 -8.76 21.81 -17.41
N SER A 37 -8.48 22.81 -16.57
CA SER A 37 -8.73 24.23 -16.91
C SER A 37 -7.50 25.11 -17.23
N GLY A 38 -6.27 24.58 -17.29
CA GLY A 38 -5.13 25.48 -17.52
C GLY A 38 -3.79 24.93 -18.01
N ARG A 39 -3.67 23.67 -18.42
CA ARG A 39 -2.37 23.03 -18.65
C ARG A 39 -2.35 22.09 -19.86
N ARG A 40 -2.75 22.58 -21.04
CA ARG A 40 -2.55 21.86 -22.31
C ARG A 40 -1.55 22.61 -23.18
N ASP A 41 -0.56 21.90 -23.70
CA ASP A 41 0.36 22.47 -24.68
C ASP A 41 -0.36 22.74 -26.03
N PRO A 42 0.26 23.47 -26.99
CA PRO A 42 -0.35 23.78 -28.29
C PRO A 42 -0.66 22.54 -29.15
N LEU A 43 -0.12 21.37 -28.80
CA LEU A 43 -0.43 20.08 -29.43
C LEU A 43 -1.52 19.31 -28.67
N GLY A 44 -2.17 19.95 -27.69
CA GLY A 44 -3.27 19.40 -26.92
C GLY A 44 -2.86 18.37 -25.88
N ARG A 45 -1.57 18.22 -25.58
CA ARG A 45 -1.06 17.26 -24.58
C ARG A 45 -1.10 17.88 -23.18
N PRO A 46 -1.48 17.12 -22.14
CA PRO A 46 -1.47 17.62 -20.78
C PRO A 46 -0.03 17.89 -20.31
N VAL A 47 0.26 19.11 -19.84
CA VAL A 47 1.51 19.44 -19.14
C VAL A 47 1.32 19.22 -17.64
N GLY A 48 1.45 17.96 -17.23
CA GLY A 48 1.25 17.51 -15.86
C GLY A 48 1.50 16.00 -15.76
N GLY A 49 2.22 15.58 -14.71
CA GLY A 49 2.90 14.28 -14.62
C GLY A 49 2.00 13.05 -14.72
N SER A 50 2.60 11.96 -15.23
CA SER A 50 2.16 10.56 -15.17
C SER A 50 0.70 10.28 -14.74
N ASN A 51 -0.27 10.66 -15.56
CA ASN A 51 -1.67 10.24 -15.36
C ASN A 51 -1.89 8.83 -15.95
N GLY A 52 -1.08 7.86 -15.54
CA GLY A 52 -1.56 6.48 -15.48
C GLY A 52 -2.42 6.37 -14.22
N PRO A 53 -3.54 5.63 -14.22
CA PRO A 53 -4.32 5.47 -13.00
C PRO A 53 -3.40 4.92 -11.91
N THR A 54 -3.14 5.73 -10.88
CA THR A 54 -2.53 5.24 -9.65
C THR A 54 -3.52 4.23 -9.09
N ILE A 55 -3.29 2.95 -9.39
CA ILE A 55 -4.17 1.87 -8.93
C ILE A 55 -3.98 1.80 -7.43
N ILE A 56 -4.92 2.37 -6.71
CA ILE A 56 -4.95 2.23 -5.27
C ILE A 56 -5.36 0.79 -4.99
N PRO A 57 -4.55 0.01 -4.25
CA PRO A 57 -4.87 -1.38 -3.95
C PRO A 57 -6.21 -1.47 -3.21
N ASP A 58 -7.01 -2.49 -3.54
CA ASP A 58 -8.24 -2.76 -2.81
C ASP A 58 -7.94 -3.28 -1.39
N VAL A 59 -8.96 -3.24 -0.52
CA VAL A 59 -8.87 -3.70 0.87
C VAL A 59 -8.38 -5.16 0.93
N ASN A 60 -8.80 -6.01 0.00
CA ASN A 60 -8.41 -7.42 -0.08
C ASN A 60 -6.91 -7.59 -0.38
N THR A 61 -6.35 -6.73 -1.23
CA THR A 61 -4.93 -6.71 -1.60
C THR A 61 -4.08 -6.31 -0.41
N LEU A 62 -4.52 -5.32 0.37
CA LEU A 62 -3.87 -4.93 1.63
C LEU A 62 -3.91 -6.08 2.64
N GLU A 63 -5.06 -6.70 2.88
CA GLU A 63 -5.19 -7.85 3.78
C GLU A 63 -4.27 -9.02 3.37
N ARG A 64 -4.19 -9.31 2.06
CA ARG A 64 -3.32 -10.34 1.52
C ARG A 64 -1.85 -10.02 1.73
N ALA A 65 -1.43 -8.79 1.46
CA ALA A 65 -0.07 -8.32 1.70
C ALA A 65 0.32 -8.46 3.18
N TRP A 66 -0.60 -8.08 4.08
CA TRP A 66 -0.45 -8.27 5.52
C TRP A 66 -0.25 -9.72 5.92
N ARG A 67 -1.07 -10.63 5.39
CA ARG A 67 -0.95 -12.07 5.68
C ARG A 67 0.40 -12.63 5.23
N ILE A 68 0.91 -12.18 4.08
CA ILE A 68 2.22 -12.60 3.57
C ILE A 68 3.33 -12.09 4.49
N LEU A 69 3.31 -10.82 4.89
CA LEU A 69 4.32 -10.25 5.79
C LEU A 69 4.35 -10.95 7.15
N GLN A 70 3.18 -11.27 7.71
CA GLN A 70 3.10 -12.03 8.96
C GLN A 70 3.71 -13.42 8.83
N GLU A 71 3.42 -14.12 7.73
CA GLU A 71 3.98 -15.44 7.48
C GLU A 71 5.51 -15.38 7.28
N LEU A 72 6.02 -14.37 6.57
CA LEU A 72 7.47 -14.15 6.44
C LEU A 72 8.13 -13.90 7.81
N ARG A 73 7.55 -13.05 8.66
CA ARG A 73 8.08 -12.78 10.00
C ARG A 73 8.00 -14.00 10.93
N ARG A 74 6.95 -14.82 10.80
CA ARG A 74 6.84 -16.08 11.53
C ARG A 74 7.96 -17.03 11.13
N ARG A 75 8.23 -17.14 9.82
CA ARG A 75 9.27 -18.01 9.27
C ARG A 75 10.69 -17.51 9.54
N SER A 76 10.92 -16.20 9.63
CA SER A 76 12.24 -15.67 9.95
C SER A 76 12.71 -16.03 11.37
N GLY A 77 11.77 -16.29 12.28
CA GLY A 77 12.06 -16.71 13.66
C GLY A 77 12.16 -18.22 13.88
N ASP A 78 12.05 -19.03 12.83
CA ASP A 78 12.06 -20.50 12.92
C ASP A 78 13.50 -21.04 12.79
N PRO A 79 14.11 -21.55 13.88
CA PRO A 79 15.51 -21.97 13.90
C PRO A 79 15.76 -23.28 13.13
N ASP A 80 14.72 -24.09 12.89
CA ASP A 80 14.84 -25.38 12.19
C ASP A 80 14.87 -25.21 10.67
N ARG A 81 14.74 -23.98 10.16
CA ARG A 81 14.78 -23.70 8.73
C ARG A 81 16.19 -23.76 8.16
N PRO A 82 16.35 -24.24 6.92
CA PRO A 82 17.62 -24.15 6.20
C PRO A 82 18.14 -22.71 6.13
N GLN A 83 19.44 -22.54 6.30
CA GLN A 83 20.10 -21.22 6.33
C GLN A 83 19.84 -20.40 5.06
N ILE A 84 19.82 -21.05 3.89
CA ILE A 84 19.50 -20.41 2.60
C ILE A 84 18.07 -19.84 2.56
N GLU A 85 17.10 -20.50 3.21
CA GLU A 85 15.73 -19.99 3.29
C GLU A 85 15.65 -18.79 4.23
N GLN A 86 16.34 -18.83 5.38
CA GLN A 86 16.39 -17.71 6.32
C GLN A 86 16.97 -16.46 5.64
N GLU A 87 18.10 -16.60 4.93
CA GLU A 87 18.70 -15.51 4.15
C GLU A 87 17.75 -14.96 3.07
N TYR A 88 16.98 -15.83 2.43
CA TYR A 88 15.98 -15.40 1.45
C TYR A 88 14.84 -14.60 2.10
N ILE A 89 14.33 -15.05 3.24
CA ILE A 89 13.28 -14.35 3.99
C ILE A 89 13.79 -12.99 4.50
N ASP A 90 15.01 -12.92 5.01
CA ASP A 90 15.62 -11.67 5.47
C ASP A 90 15.78 -10.65 4.34
N ARG A 91 16.17 -11.09 3.14
CA ARG A 91 16.25 -10.20 1.97
C ARG A 91 14.87 -9.67 1.57
N LEU A 92 13.83 -10.52 1.65
CA LEU A 92 12.46 -10.08 1.39
C LEU A 92 12.01 -9.04 2.40
N LEU A 93 12.25 -9.27 3.70
CA LEU A 93 11.87 -8.35 4.77
C LEU A 93 12.67 -7.03 4.78
N LYS A 94 13.87 -6.99 4.18
CA LYS A 94 14.64 -5.73 4.03
C LYS A 94 14.19 -4.89 2.84
N ARG A 95 13.62 -5.52 1.82
CA ARG A 95 13.25 -4.84 0.57
C ARG A 95 11.88 -4.16 0.64
N PHE A 96 11.02 -4.64 1.53
CA PHE A 96 9.64 -4.21 1.69
C PHE A 96 9.38 -3.84 3.15
#